data_AF-A0A450UGW3-F1
#
_entry.id   AF-A0A450UGW3-F1
#
_cell.length_a   1.000
_cell.length_b   1.000
_cell.length_c   1.000
_cell.angle_alpha   90.00
_cell.angle_beta   90.00
_cell.angle_gamma   90.00
#
_symmetry.space_group_name_H-M   'P 1'
#
loop_
_entity.id
_entity.type
_entity.pdbx_description
1 polymer ?
#
loop_
_entity_poly.entity_id
_entity_poly.type
_entity_poly.pdbx_seq_one_letter_code
_entity_poly.pdbx_strand_id
1 'polypeptide(L)'
;MAKAGRKMRSKRLPEIPENWQSFLLSLLFHMLLPLLPLLIESWIRGTLGNHAITIVAAIYAMSISVSSKSRIFFGLYIFIGFMFSFAYGVTLVNEHALSNLAQYAFISITFVFLTHAGERWNAHVIDGEPYWNF
;
A
#
# COMPACT_ATOMS: atom_id res chain seq x y z
N MET A 1 -51.15 -18.75 -35.31
CA MET A 1 -50.01 -17.82 -35.45
C MET A 1 -49.74 -17.18 -34.09
N ALA A 2 -48.72 -17.64 -33.35
CA ALA A 2 -48.34 -17.06 -32.06
C ALA A 2 -47.06 -16.22 -32.22
N LYS A 3 -47.14 -14.92 -31.93
CA LYS A 3 -45.98 -14.00 -31.90
C LYS A 3 -45.12 -14.34 -30.69
N ALA A 4 -43.92 -14.87 -30.93
CA ALA A 4 -42.92 -15.08 -29.89
C ALA A 4 -42.47 -13.73 -29.32
N GLY A 5 -42.73 -13.52 -28.02
CA GLY A 5 -42.28 -12.35 -27.28
C GLY A 5 -40.75 -12.32 -27.17
N ARG A 6 -40.14 -11.25 -27.68
CA ARG A 6 -38.70 -11.01 -27.62
C ARG A 6 -38.33 -10.67 -26.17
N LYS A 7 -37.71 -11.61 -25.46
CA LYS A 7 -37.23 -11.41 -24.08
C LYS A 7 -36.05 -10.43 -24.12
N MET A 8 -36.26 -9.17 -23.71
CA MET A 8 -35.18 -8.20 -23.59
C MET A 8 -34.23 -8.66 -22.47
N ARG A 9 -33.04 -9.16 -22.83
CA ARG A 9 -31.95 -9.35 -21.85
C ARG A 9 -31.47 -7.96 -21.43
N SER A 10 -31.50 -7.67 -20.13
CA SER A 10 -30.82 -6.50 -19.59
C SER A 10 -29.35 -6.55 -19.97
N LYS A 11 -28.80 -5.41 -20.40
CA LYS A 11 -27.37 -5.30 -20.68
C LYS A 11 -26.63 -5.42 -19.34
N ARG A 12 -25.70 -6.37 -19.23
CA ARG A 12 -24.80 -6.46 -18.08
C ARG A 12 -23.91 -5.21 -18.06
N LEU A 13 -23.50 -4.79 -16.86
CA LEU A 13 -22.48 -3.76 -16.73
C LEU A 13 -21.17 -4.27 -17.37
N PRO A 14 -20.40 -3.39 -18.04
CA PRO A 14 -19.10 -3.79 -18.58
C PRO A 14 -18.18 -4.21 -17.44
N GLU A 15 -17.59 -5.40 -17.57
CA GLU A 15 -16.61 -5.92 -16.61
C GLU A 15 -15.25 -5.26 -16.85
N ILE A 16 -14.56 -4.90 -15.78
CA ILE A 16 -13.17 -4.41 -15.85
C ILE A 16 -12.28 -5.60 -16.23
N PRO A 17 -11.22 -5.43 -17.04
CA PRO A 17 -10.28 -6.51 -17.34
C PRO A 17 -9.68 -7.12 -16.06
N GLU A 18 -9.51 -8.44 -16.03
CA GLU A 18 -9.10 -9.21 -14.84
C GLU A 18 -7.73 -8.79 -14.28
N ASN A 19 -6.79 -8.45 -15.17
CA ASN A 19 -5.47 -7.92 -14.82
C ASN A 19 -5.56 -6.58 -14.06
N TRP A 20 -6.46 -5.70 -14.50
CA TRP A 20 -6.76 -4.44 -13.81
C TRP A 20 -7.46 -4.67 -12.47
N GLN A 21 -8.39 -5.62 -12.39
CA GLN A 21 -9.02 -5.98 -11.13
C GLN A 21 -7.97 -6.46 -10.12
N SER A 22 -7.07 -7.37 -10.53
CA SER A 22 -5.98 -7.87 -9.68
C SER A 22 -5.04 -6.75 -9.21
N PHE A 23 -4.65 -5.85 -10.12
CA PHE A 23 -3.82 -4.71 -9.76
C PHE A 23 -4.50 -3.77 -8.76
N LEU A 24 -5.76 -3.40 -9.00
CA LEU A 24 -6.53 -2.51 -8.12
C LEU A 24 -6.77 -3.13 -6.74
N LEU A 25 -7.08 -4.43 -6.69
CA LEU A 25 -7.24 -5.17 -5.44
C LEU A 25 -5.92 -5.23 -4.66
N SER A 26 -4.80 -5.45 -5.35
CA SER A 26 -3.47 -5.41 -4.74
C SER A 26 -3.15 -4.03 -4.17
N LEU A 27 -3.38 -2.95 -4.94
CA LEU A 27 -3.23 -1.58 -4.42
C LEU A 27 -4.10 -1.32 -3.19
N LEU A 28 -5.37 -1.75 -3.23
CA LEU A 28 -6.32 -1.50 -2.16
C LEU A 28 -5.98 -2.29 -0.89
N PHE A 29 -5.90 -3.61 -0.98
CA PHE A 29 -5.76 -4.50 0.17
C PHE A 29 -4.32 -4.67 0.64
N HIS A 30 -3.37 -4.73 -0.29
CA HIS A 30 -1.96 -4.97 0.04
C HIS A 30 -1.21 -3.69 0.39
N MET A 31 -1.55 -2.56 -0.23
CA MET A 31 -0.77 -1.32 -0.10
C MET A 31 -1.48 -0.19 0.64
N LEU A 32 -2.77 0.06 0.39
CA LEU A 32 -3.53 1.16 1.01
C LEU A 32 -4.10 0.78 2.37
N LEU A 33 -4.64 -0.43 2.51
CA LEU A 33 -5.22 -0.91 3.77
C LEU A 33 -4.22 -0.81 4.96
N PRO A 34 -2.93 -1.18 4.82
CA PRO A 34 -1.97 -1.02 5.90
C PRO A 34 -1.71 0.44 6.31
N LEU A 35 -1.98 1.41 5.44
CA LEU A 35 -1.82 2.84 5.70
C LEU A 35 -3.10 3.49 6.27
N LEU A 36 -4.22 2.75 6.30
CA LEU A 36 -5.50 3.24 6.80
C LEU A 36 -5.42 3.82 8.23
N PRO A 37 -4.65 3.25 9.18
CA PRO A 37 -4.53 3.83 10.52
C PRO A 37 -4.03 5.29 10.52
N LEU A 38 -3.08 5.63 9.64
CA LEU A 38 -2.61 7.02 9.51
C LEU A 38 -3.69 7.92 8.93
N LEU A 39 -4.44 7.44 7.93
CA LEU A 39 -5.54 8.21 7.35
C LEU A 39 -6.60 8.52 8.41
N ILE A 40 -6.98 7.52 9.22
CA ILE A 40 -7.95 7.68 10.30
C ILE A 40 -7.42 8.65 11.37
N GLU A 41 -6.17 8.52 11.78
CA GLU A 41 -5.57 9.44 12.76
C GLU A 41 -5.55 10.88 12.24
N SER A 42 -5.12 11.09 10.99
CA SER A 42 -5.08 12.41 10.37
C SER A 42 -6.47 13.04 10.26
N TRP A 43 -7.50 12.24 9.98
CA TRP A 43 -8.88 12.71 9.94
C TRP A 43 -9.33 13.15 11.33
N ILE A 44 -9.15 12.30 12.35
CA ILE A 44 -9.66 12.57 13.71
C ILE A 44 -8.93 13.74 14.37
N ARG A 45 -7.60 13.79 14.25
CA ARG A 45 -6.76 14.76 14.97
C ARG A 45 -6.43 16.01 14.17
N GLY A 46 -6.63 16.01 12.84
CA GLY A 46 -6.21 17.08 11.93
C GLY A 46 -4.69 17.13 11.68
N THR A 47 -3.88 16.47 12.49
CA THR A 47 -2.42 16.36 12.36
C THR A 47 -1.96 14.94 12.69
N LEU A 48 -0.93 14.46 12.00
CA LEU A 48 -0.30 13.17 12.30
C LEU A 48 0.70 13.29 13.45
N GLY A 49 0.64 12.40 14.43
CA GLY A 49 1.66 12.31 15.47
C GLY A 49 3.00 11.82 14.93
N ASN A 50 4.10 12.44 15.37
CA ASN A 50 5.45 12.05 14.95
C ASN A 50 5.76 10.58 15.27
N HIS A 51 5.33 10.09 16.43
CA HIS A 51 5.50 8.69 16.82
C HIS A 51 4.71 7.74 15.91
N ALA A 52 3.46 8.10 15.58
CA ALA A 52 2.58 7.27 14.77
C ALA A 52 3.11 7.09 13.34
N ILE A 53 3.50 8.19 12.68
CA ILE A 53 4.03 8.10 11.32
C ILE A 53 5.38 7.35 11.27
N THR A 54 6.22 7.53 12.30
CA THR A 54 7.52 6.85 12.39
C THR A 54 7.35 5.34 12.54
N ILE A 55 6.48 4.88 13.46
CA ILE A 55 6.26 3.46 13.67
C ILE A 55 5.54 2.82 12.47
N VAL A 56 4.60 3.53 11.85
CA VAL A 56 3.94 3.05 10.63
C VAL A 56 4.94 2.95 9.49
N ALA A 57 5.84 3.92 9.30
CA ALA A 57 6.89 3.81 8.30
C ALA A 57 7.77 2.58 8.50
N ALA A 58 8.13 2.28 9.76
CA ALA A 58 8.93 1.10 10.09
C ALA A 58 8.21 -0.21 9.74
N ILE A 59 6.98 -0.38 10.26
CA ILE A 59 6.18 -1.60 10.06
C ILE A 59 5.82 -1.75 8.58
N TYR A 60 5.37 -0.67 7.93
CA TYR A 60 4.97 -0.68 6.53
C TYR A 60 6.12 -1.10 5.62
N ALA A 61 7.31 -0.52 5.78
CA ALA A 61 8.47 -0.89 4.99
C ALA A 61 8.84 -2.37 5.20
N MET A 62 8.86 -2.85 6.45
CA MET A 62 9.14 -4.26 6.73
C MET A 62 8.07 -5.20 6.15
N SER A 63 6.79 -4.88 6.30
CA SER A 63 5.70 -5.71 5.76
C SER A 63 5.72 -5.77 4.23
N ILE A 64 5.94 -4.64 3.56
CA ILE A 64 6.03 -4.59 2.09
C ILE A 64 7.25 -5.36 1.59
N SER A 65 8.38 -5.31 2.31
CA SER A 65 9.60 -6.04 1.95
C SER A 65 9.34 -7.51 1.68
N VAL A 66 8.60 -8.19 2.55
CA VAL A 66 8.32 -9.65 2.47
C VAL A 66 7.62 -10.02 1.17
N SER A 67 6.86 -9.11 0.59
CA SER A 67 6.11 -9.34 -0.64
C SER A 67 6.86 -8.96 -1.90
N SER A 68 7.99 -8.23 -1.80
CA SER A 68 8.75 -7.74 -2.94
C SER A 68 9.38 -8.88 -3.74
N LYS A 69 9.27 -8.80 -5.08
CA LYS A 69 9.91 -9.77 -5.98
C LYS A 69 11.37 -9.40 -6.26
N SER A 70 11.72 -8.12 -6.12
CA SER A 70 13.08 -7.64 -6.28
C SER A 70 13.90 -7.83 -5.00
N ARG A 71 15.01 -8.57 -5.09
CA ARG A 71 15.95 -8.77 -3.97
C ARG A 71 16.54 -7.46 -3.45
N ILE A 72 16.73 -6.48 -4.33
CA ILE A 72 17.26 -5.16 -3.97
C ILE A 72 16.23 -4.39 -3.15
N PHE A 73 14.97 -4.35 -3.61
CA PHE A 73 13.90 -3.66 -2.87
C PHE A 73 13.56 -4.35 -1.57
N PHE A 74 13.56 -5.70 -1.54
CA PHE A 74 13.47 -6.47 -0.30
C PHE A 74 14.48 -5.98 0.76
N GLY A 75 15.78 -5.95 0.42
CA GLY A 75 16.82 -5.51 1.35
C GLY A 75 16.71 -4.03 1.73
N LEU A 76 16.40 -3.16 0.76
CA LEU A 76 16.24 -1.73 0.98
C LEU A 76 15.08 -1.43 1.94
N TYR A 77 13.92 -2.05 1.76
CA TYR A 77 12.76 -1.82 2.60
C TYR A 77 12.97 -2.34 4.03
N ILE A 78 13.65 -3.48 4.21
CA ILE A 78 14.07 -3.97 5.52
C ILE A 78 14.99 -2.94 6.20
N PHE A 79 15.98 -2.43 5.48
CA PHE A 79 16.89 -1.43 6.01
C PHE A 79 16.17 -0.14 6.45
N ILE A 80 15.27 0.38 5.61
CA ILE A 80 14.40 1.52 5.94
C ILE A 80 13.59 1.22 7.22
N GLY A 81 13.00 0.03 7.29
CA GLY A 81 12.25 -0.44 8.45
C GLY A 81 13.05 -0.40 9.74
N PHE A 82 14.29 -0.91 9.72
CA PHE A 82 15.20 -0.86 10.86
C PHE A 82 15.59 0.57 11.25
N MET A 83 15.87 1.44 10.28
CA MET A 83 16.22 2.84 10.55
C MET A 83 15.08 3.58 11.26
N PHE A 84 13.83 3.40 10.81
CA PHE A 84 12.68 4.01 11.49
C PHE A 84 12.33 3.34 12.82
N SER A 85 12.55 2.03 12.97
CA SER A 85 12.39 1.36 14.27
C SER A 85 13.39 1.89 15.31
N PHE A 86 14.65 2.08 14.90
CA PHE A 86 15.68 2.70 15.74
C PHE A 86 15.32 4.17 16.06
N ALA A 87 14.95 4.96 15.05
CA ALA A 87 14.56 6.36 15.24
C ALA A 87 13.35 6.48 16.18
N TYR A 88 12.36 5.60 16.06
CA TYR A 88 11.23 5.52 16.99
C TYR A 88 11.71 5.32 18.43
N GLY A 89 12.63 4.38 18.67
CA GLY A 89 13.23 4.16 19.98
C GLY A 89 13.93 5.41 20.55
N VAL A 90 14.65 6.16 19.71
CA VAL A 90 15.27 7.44 20.12
C VAL A 90 14.21 8.47 20.51
N THR A 91 13.12 8.60 19.75
CA THR A 91 12.06 9.57 20.05
C THR A 91 11.31 9.28 21.36
N LEU A 92 11.31 8.02 21.84
CA LEU A 92 10.73 7.69 23.15
C LEU A 92 11.55 8.25 24.32
N VAL A 93 12.86 8.43 24.14
CA VAL A 93 13.76 8.98 25.17
C VAL A 93 13.85 10.49 25.06
N ASN A 94 13.89 11.02 23.83
CA ASN A 94 13.95 12.45 23.56
C ASN A 94 13.13 12.78 22.31
N GLU A 95 11.94 13.35 22.54
CA GLU A 95 10.95 13.67 21.50
C GLU A 95 11.51 14.64 20.43
N HIS A 96 12.46 15.50 20.79
CA HIS A 96 13.04 16.51 19.91
C HIS A 96 14.41 16.13 19.32
N ALA A 97 14.91 14.92 19.59
CA ALA A 97 16.25 14.49 19.12
C ALA A 97 16.38 14.49 17.59
N LEU A 98 15.29 14.20 16.88
CA LEU A 98 15.28 14.06 15.42
C LEU A 98 14.25 15.01 14.80
N SER A 99 14.66 16.27 14.61
CA SER A 99 13.85 17.25 13.86
C SER A 99 13.55 16.72 12.46
N ASN A 100 12.32 16.93 11.98
CA ASN A 100 11.85 16.51 10.65
C ASN A 100 11.70 15.00 10.43
N LEU A 101 11.79 14.17 11.49
CA LEU A 101 11.62 12.72 11.36
C LEU A 101 10.29 12.33 10.68
N ALA A 102 9.20 13.02 11.01
CA ALA A 102 7.90 12.79 10.38
C ALA A 102 7.91 13.06 8.87
N GLN A 103 8.62 14.08 8.41
CA GLN A 103 8.75 14.38 6.99
C GLN A 103 9.53 13.28 6.27
N TYR A 104 10.63 12.80 6.86
CA TYR A 104 11.38 11.67 6.32
C TYR A 104 10.56 10.38 6.30
N ALA A 105 9.78 10.11 7.37
CA ALA A 105 8.87 8.96 7.43
C ALA A 105 7.84 9.02 6.30
N PHE A 106 7.22 10.17 6.07
CA PHE A 106 6.27 10.36 4.98
C PHE A 106 6.91 10.14 3.60
N ILE A 107 8.11 10.70 3.37
CA ILE A 107 8.85 10.53 2.12
C ILE A 107 9.18 9.05 1.91
N SER A 108 9.63 8.33 2.95
CA SER A 108 9.95 6.92 2.87
C SER A 108 8.72 6.05 2.62
N ILE A 109 7.59 6.30 3.28
CA ILE A 109 6.32 5.62 2.99
C ILE A 109 5.94 5.83 1.53
N THR A 110 5.99 7.09 1.05
CA THR A 110 5.66 7.44 -0.34
C THR A 110 6.60 6.72 -1.32
N PHE A 111 7.90 6.69 -1.04
CA PHE A 111 8.88 5.98 -1.84
C PHE A 111 8.56 4.48 -1.93
N VAL A 112 8.41 3.81 -0.79
CA VAL A 112 8.08 2.37 -0.73
C VAL A 112 6.76 2.07 -1.46
N PHE A 113 5.75 2.92 -1.28
CA PHE A 113 4.47 2.79 -1.96
C PHE A 113 4.63 2.85 -3.48
N LEU A 114 5.31 3.86 -4.01
CA LEU A 114 5.44 4.04 -5.46
C LEU A 114 6.29 2.95 -6.12
N THR A 115 7.42 2.60 -5.52
CA THR A 115 8.29 1.55 -6.09
C THR A 115 7.61 0.19 -6.02
N HIS A 116 6.89 -0.11 -4.94
CA HIS A 116 6.16 -1.37 -4.84
C HIS A 116 4.89 -1.40 -5.71
N ALA A 117 4.18 -0.27 -5.90
CA ALA A 117 3.13 -0.17 -6.92
C ALA A 117 3.65 -0.53 -8.30
N GLY A 118 4.87 -0.09 -8.65
CA GLY A 118 5.53 -0.48 -9.90
C GLY A 118 5.77 -1.98 -10.00
N GLU A 119 6.25 -2.63 -8.93
CA GLU A 119 6.38 -4.09 -8.89
C GLU A 119 5.02 -4.79 -9.10
N ARG A 120 3.95 -4.25 -8.50
CA ARG A 120 2.59 -4.79 -8.64
C ARG A 120 1.98 -4.55 -10.00
N TRP A 121 2.29 -3.43 -10.64
CA TRP A 121 1.89 -3.17 -12.02
C TRP A 121 2.50 -4.22 -12.95
N ASN A 122 3.81 -4.46 -12.81
CA ASN A 122 4.49 -5.47 -13.62
C ASN A 122 3.85 -6.85 -13.38
N ALA A 123 3.68 -7.26 -12.12
CA ALA A 123 3.12 -8.58 -11.81
C ALA A 123 1.66 -8.77 -12.31
N HIS A 124 0.77 -7.79 -12.07
CA HIS A 124 -0.66 -7.99 -12.33
C HIS A 124 -1.08 -7.54 -13.72
N VAL A 125 -0.51 -6.45 -14.25
CA VAL A 125 -0.92 -5.87 -15.55
C VAL A 125 -0.09 -6.41 -16.71
N ILE A 126 1.22 -6.55 -16.53
CA ILE A 126 2.14 -7.01 -17.58
C ILE A 126 2.22 -8.54 -17.60
N ASP A 127 2.55 -9.15 -16.46
CA ASP A 127 2.75 -10.60 -16.35
C ASP A 127 1.42 -11.37 -16.21
N GLY A 128 0.33 -10.66 -15.89
CA GLY A 128 -1.02 -11.23 -15.81
C GLY A 128 -1.24 -12.14 -14.61
N GLU A 129 -0.44 -12.00 -13.55
CA GLU A 129 -0.59 -12.81 -12.35
C GLU A 129 -1.86 -12.42 -11.59
N PRO A 130 -2.73 -13.38 -11.23
CA PRO A 130 -3.91 -13.09 -10.43
C PRO A 130 -3.51 -12.68 -9.00
N TYR A 131 -4.25 -11.74 -8.40
CA TYR A 131 -4.05 -11.38 -6.99
C TYR A 131 -4.60 -12.46 -6.05
N TRP A 132 -5.72 -13.08 -6.42
CA TRP A 132 -6.35 -14.18 -5.70
C TRP A 132 -6.57 -15.37 -6.65
N ASN A 133 -6.32 -16.58 -6.17
CA ASN A 133 -6.39 -17.81 -6.97
C ASN A 133 -7.71 -18.58 -6.81
N PHE A 134 -8.78 -17.94 -6.36
CA PHE A 134 -10.06 -18.59 -6.05
C PHE A 134 -11.20 -18.11 -6.95
#